data_AF-A0A8C8X849-F1
#
_entry.id   AF-A0A8C8X849-F1
#
_cell.length_a   1.000
_cell.length_b   1.000
_cell.length_c   1.000
_cell.angle_alpha   90.00
_cell.angle_beta   90.00
_cell.angle_gamma   90.00
#
_symmetry.space_group_name_H-M   'P 1'
#
loop_
_entity.id
_entity.type
_entity.pdbx_description
1 polymer ?
#
loop_
_entity_poly.entity_id
_entity_poly.type
_entity_poly.pdbx_seq_one_letter_code
_entity_poly.pdbx_strand_id
1 'polypeptide(L)'
;MCYDYTFGPGTKLTVVEDLKKVSPPKVTVFEPSEAEISRTLKATLVCLATGFYPDHVELSWWVNGKEVRDGVSTDPEPYKEQSSANGSSYCLSSRLRVSATFWHNPRNHFRCQVQFHGLGKDDQWDYPEAKPVTQNVSADTWGRADCGFTSASYQQGVLSATILYEILLGKATLYALLVSILVLMAKVRRRAGRGGQAGGRG
;
A
#
# COMPACT_ATOMS: atom_id res chain seq x y z
N MET A 1 1.98 -40.00 -28.98
CA MET A 1 1.59 -39.53 -27.64
C MET A 1 2.84 -39.52 -26.79
N CYS A 2 3.30 -38.35 -26.34
CA CYS A 2 4.44 -38.26 -25.43
C CYS A 2 3.89 -38.22 -24.01
N TYR A 3 4.21 -39.22 -23.20
CA TYR A 3 3.91 -39.22 -21.79
C TYR A 3 5.07 -38.53 -21.07
N ASP A 4 4.78 -37.45 -20.38
CA ASP A 4 5.73 -36.81 -19.48
C ASP A 4 5.65 -37.53 -18.13
N TYR A 5 6.69 -38.31 -17.80
CA TYR A 5 6.83 -38.99 -16.52
C TYR A 5 7.77 -38.15 -15.65
N THR A 6 7.23 -37.37 -14.72
CA THR A 6 8.02 -36.61 -13.74
C THR A 6 8.39 -37.48 -12.54
N PHE A 7 9.69 -37.77 -12.38
CA PHE A 7 10.23 -38.48 -11.23
C PHE A 7 10.56 -37.50 -10.09
N GLY A 8 9.70 -37.47 -9.07
CA GLY A 8 9.91 -36.65 -7.86
C GLY A 8 9.88 -35.14 -8.10
N PRO A 9 10.00 -34.33 -7.02
CA PRO A 9 9.99 -32.86 -7.11
C PRO A 9 11.32 -32.25 -7.61
N GLY A 10 12.38 -33.07 -7.80
CA GLY A 10 13.73 -32.61 -8.11
C GLY A 10 14.48 -32.06 -6.90
N THR A 11 15.81 -32.05 -6.97
CA THR A 11 16.67 -31.42 -5.95
C THR A 11 17.77 -30.67 -6.66
N LYS A 12 17.89 -29.37 -6.37
CA LYS A 12 18.89 -28.51 -6.98
C LYS A 12 20.04 -28.32 -6.00
N LEU A 13 21.26 -28.63 -6.42
CA LEU A 13 22.48 -28.51 -5.63
C LEU A 13 23.47 -27.60 -6.35
N THR A 14 23.93 -26.54 -5.68
CA THR A 14 25.04 -25.70 -6.16
C THR A 14 26.22 -25.85 -5.20
N VAL A 15 27.37 -26.27 -5.73
CA VAL A 15 28.62 -26.36 -4.96
C VAL A 15 29.40 -25.07 -5.18
N VAL A 16 29.75 -24.40 -4.09
CA VAL A 16 30.49 -23.14 -4.11
C VAL A 16 31.83 -23.33 -3.40
N GLU A 17 32.89 -22.74 -3.94
CA GLU A 17 34.23 -22.79 -3.33
C GLU A 17 34.30 -21.93 -2.05
N ASP A 18 33.55 -20.83 -2.02
CA ASP A 18 33.50 -19.89 -0.91
C ASP A 18 32.05 -19.51 -0.62
N LEU A 19 31.61 -19.74 0.62
CA LEU A 19 30.26 -19.41 1.10
C LEU A 19 29.99 -17.90 1.09
N LYS A 20 31.02 -17.05 1.05
CA LYS A 20 30.86 -15.59 0.91
C LYS A 20 30.14 -15.19 -0.38
N LYS A 21 30.15 -16.05 -1.40
CA LYS A 21 29.44 -15.81 -2.67
C LYS A 21 27.93 -15.93 -2.53
N VAL A 22 27.42 -16.58 -1.48
CA VAL A 22 25.99 -16.73 -1.25
C VAL A 22 25.42 -15.37 -0.84
N SER A 23 24.42 -14.89 -1.57
CA SER A 23 23.81 -13.58 -1.35
C SER A 23 22.29 -13.65 -1.45
N PRO A 24 21.55 -13.03 -0.52
CA PRO A 24 20.09 -12.99 -0.58
C PRO A 24 19.62 -12.00 -1.65
N PRO A 25 18.40 -12.16 -2.18
CA PRO A 25 17.85 -11.25 -3.18
C PRO A 25 17.50 -9.89 -2.58
N LYS A 26 17.73 -8.84 -3.36
CA LYS A 26 17.04 -7.56 -3.19
C LYS A 26 15.75 -7.60 -3.99
N VAL A 27 14.62 -7.45 -3.30
CA VAL A 27 13.29 -7.50 -3.93
C VAL A 27 12.74 -6.09 -4.08
N THR A 28 12.26 -5.75 -5.27
CA THR A 28 11.63 -4.46 -5.56
C THR A 28 10.34 -4.69 -6.32
N VAL A 29 9.27 -3.98 -5.95
CA VAL A 29 8.00 -3.97 -6.69
C VAL A 29 7.83 -2.63 -7.38
N PHE A 30 7.60 -2.66 -8.69
CA PHE A 30 7.31 -1.51 -9.52
C PHE A 30 5.80 -1.42 -9.75
N GLU A 31 5.26 -0.23 -9.48
CA GLU A 31 3.87 0.13 -9.73
C GLU A 31 3.57 0.16 -11.24
N PRO A 32 2.31 -0.13 -11.65
CA PRO A 32 1.88 -0.02 -13.04
C PRO A 32 2.00 1.42 -13.54
N SER A 33 2.21 1.59 -14.84
CA SER A 33 2.21 2.92 -15.45
C SER A 33 0.78 3.41 -15.72
N GLU A 34 0.50 4.69 -15.49
CA GLU A 34 -0.80 5.30 -15.80
C GLU A 34 -1.15 5.21 -17.29
N ALA A 35 -0.14 5.20 -18.16
CA ALA A 35 -0.33 5.02 -19.60
C ALA A 35 -0.88 3.62 -19.94
N GLU A 36 -0.45 2.57 -19.24
CA GLU A 36 -1.00 1.21 -19.40
C GLU A 36 -2.46 1.16 -18.94
N ILE A 37 -2.72 1.70 -17.75
CA ILE A 37 -4.05 1.72 -17.11
C ILE A 37 -5.05 2.43 -18.00
N SER A 38 -4.71 3.64 -18.46
CA SER A 38 -5.56 4.46 -19.32
C SER A 38 -5.86 3.80 -20.65
N ARG A 39 -4.90 3.07 -21.23
CA ARG A 39 -5.04 2.45 -22.56
C ARG A 39 -5.74 1.09 -22.53
N THR A 40 -5.54 0.31 -21.46
CA THR A 40 -5.94 -1.11 -21.43
C THR A 40 -6.92 -1.47 -20.33
N LEU A 41 -7.21 -0.53 -19.42
CA LEU A 41 -8.02 -0.74 -18.21
C LEU A 41 -7.51 -1.89 -17.32
N LYS A 42 -6.20 -2.19 -17.44
CA LYS A 42 -5.48 -3.19 -16.66
C LYS A 42 -4.21 -2.57 -16.09
N ALA A 43 -3.77 -3.10 -14.96
CA ALA A 43 -2.58 -2.69 -14.25
C ALA A 43 -1.64 -3.88 -14.12
N THR A 44 -0.40 -3.74 -14.57
CA THR A 44 0.64 -4.76 -14.42
C THR A 44 1.68 -4.30 -13.41
N LEU A 45 1.72 -4.95 -12.25
CA LEU A 45 2.81 -4.80 -11.29
C LEU A 45 3.99 -5.67 -11.73
N VAL A 46 5.21 -5.18 -11.51
CA VAL A 46 6.43 -5.93 -11.82
C VAL A 46 7.24 -6.11 -10.55
N CYS A 47 7.56 -7.35 -10.20
CA CYS A 47 8.50 -7.67 -9.14
C CYS A 47 9.84 -8.06 -9.76
N LEU A 48 10.92 -7.48 -9.23
CA LEU A 48 12.28 -7.81 -9.61
C LEU A 48 13.06 -8.23 -8.38
N ALA A 49 13.58 -9.46 -8.40
CA ALA A 49 14.57 -9.95 -7.47
C ALA A 49 15.94 -9.86 -8.14
N THR A 50 16.90 -9.20 -7.50
CA THR A 50 18.26 -8.99 -8.05
C THR A 50 19.32 -9.38 -7.03
N GLY A 51 20.55 -9.59 -7.48
CA GLY A 51 21.74 -9.70 -6.65
C GLY A 51 21.84 -10.99 -5.84
N PHE A 52 21.00 -11.99 -6.12
CA PHE A 52 21.01 -13.24 -5.38
C PHE A 52 21.94 -14.27 -6.00
N TYR A 53 22.51 -15.12 -5.15
CA TYR A 53 23.27 -16.28 -5.55
C TYR A 53 23.20 -17.35 -4.45
N PRO A 54 22.99 -18.62 -4.78
CA PRO A 54 22.76 -19.17 -6.12
C PRO A 54 21.31 -18.93 -6.58
N ASP A 55 20.92 -19.51 -7.71
CA ASP A 55 19.59 -19.36 -8.32
C ASP A 55 18.50 -20.25 -7.67
N HIS A 56 18.53 -20.35 -6.34
CA HIS A 56 17.56 -21.09 -5.51
C HIS A 56 16.54 -20.13 -4.90
N VAL A 57 15.63 -19.66 -5.73
CA VAL A 57 14.56 -18.75 -5.32
C VAL A 57 13.20 -19.23 -5.82
N GLU A 58 12.17 -19.02 -5.00
CA GLU A 58 10.79 -19.16 -5.41
C GLU A 58 10.06 -17.83 -5.22
N LEU A 59 9.47 -17.31 -6.28
CA LEU A 59 8.75 -16.03 -6.26
C LEU A 59 7.24 -16.26 -6.23
N SER A 60 6.58 -15.66 -5.26
CA SER A 60 5.13 -15.71 -5.08
C SER A 60 4.53 -14.32 -4.90
N TRP A 61 3.30 -14.15 -5.39
CA TRP A 61 2.52 -12.92 -5.20
C TRP A 61 1.47 -13.13 -4.12
N TRP A 62 1.32 -12.15 -3.25
CA TRP A 62 0.35 -12.12 -2.17
C TRP A 62 -0.48 -10.85 -2.28
N VAL A 63 -1.80 -11.01 -2.31
CA VAL A 63 -2.75 -9.91 -2.36
C VAL A 63 -3.65 -10.00 -1.14
N ASN A 64 -3.70 -8.94 -0.33
CA ASN A 64 -4.49 -8.88 0.91
C ASN A 64 -4.24 -10.08 1.84
N GLY A 65 -2.98 -10.55 1.89
CA GLY A 65 -2.58 -11.67 2.75
C GLY A 65 -2.86 -13.06 2.17
N LYS A 66 -3.33 -13.19 0.93
CA LYS A 66 -3.55 -14.47 0.25
C LYS A 66 -2.66 -14.61 -0.98
N GLU A 67 -2.03 -15.76 -1.14
CA GLU A 67 -1.25 -16.09 -2.34
C GLU A 67 -2.17 -16.10 -3.58
N VAL A 68 -1.72 -15.47 -4.66
CA VAL A 68 -2.42 -15.41 -5.94
C VAL A 68 -1.55 -16.01 -7.04
N ARG A 69 -2.20 -16.72 -7.95
CA ARG A 69 -1.60 -17.32 -9.15
C ARG A 69 -2.26 -16.86 -10.44
N ASP A 70 -3.50 -16.39 -10.35
CA ASP A 70 -4.19 -15.81 -11.49
C ASP A 70 -3.56 -14.47 -11.90
N GLY A 71 -3.37 -14.28 -13.20
CA GLY A 71 -2.70 -13.11 -13.76
C GLY A 71 -1.20 -13.00 -13.44
N VAL A 72 -0.58 -14.02 -12.83
CA VAL A 72 0.86 -14.07 -12.54
C VAL A 72 1.62 -14.69 -13.70
N SER A 73 2.71 -14.04 -14.10
CA SER A 73 3.67 -14.55 -15.07
C SER A 73 5.09 -14.31 -14.56
N THR A 74 5.75 -15.38 -14.14
CA THR A 74 7.13 -15.37 -13.64
C THR A 74 8.04 -15.94 -14.72
N ASP A 75 9.21 -15.34 -14.92
CA ASP A 75 10.19 -15.88 -15.87
C ASP A 75 10.58 -17.31 -15.43
N PRO A 76 10.70 -18.27 -16.37
CA PRO A 76 10.86 -19.69 -16.02
C PRO A 76 12.20 -19.98 -15.33
N GLU A 77 13.24 -19.22 -15.66
CA GLU A 77 14.59 -19.39 -15.10
C GLU A 77 15.20 -18.02 -14.74
N PRO A 78 15.92 -17.92 -13.62
CA PRO A 78 16.74 -16.74 -13.32
C PRO A 78 17.84 -16.52 -14.36
N TYR A 79 18.07 -15.28 -14.74
CA TYR A 79 19.15 -14.90 -15.66
C TYR A 79 20.31 -14.23 -14.92
N LYS A 80 21.53 -14.34 -15.44
CA LYS A 80 22.71 -13.69 -14.85
C LYS A 80 22.68 -12.19 -15.11
N GLU A 81 23.00 -11.38 -14.11
CA GLU A 81 23.15 -9.93 -14.26
C GLU A 81 24.26 -9.55 -15.25
N GLN A 82 25.37 -10.27 -15.20
CA GLN A 82 26.50 -10.13 -16.11
C GLN A 82 26.78 -11.47 -16.78
N SER A 83 26.28 -11.64 -18.00
CA SER A 83 26.34 -12.90 -18.75
C SER A 83 27.76 -13.44 -18.95
N SER A 84 28.77 -12.57 -18.97
CA SER A 84 30.18 -12.91 -19.23
C SER A 84 31.04 -13.08 -17.97
N ALA A 85 30.52 -12.78 -16.77
CA ALA A 85 31.29 -12.85 -15.53
C ALA A 85 31.15 -14.21 -14.84
N ASN A 86 32.28 -14.86 -14.55
CA ASN A 86 32.30 -16.02 -13.65
C ASN A 86 31.95 -15.55 -12.24
N GLY A 87 30.86 -16.07 -11.68
CA GLY A 87 30.35 -15.67 -10.37
C GLY A 87 29.37 -14.49 -10.39
N SER A 88 28.78 -14.15 -11.54
CA SER A 88 27.66 -13.21 -11.59
C SER A 88 26.51 -13.65 -10.69
N SER A 89 25.90 -12.68 -10.00
CA SER A 89 24.59 -12.82 -9.37
C SER A 89 23.50 -13.05 -10.41
N TYR A 90 22.35 -13.52 -9.92
CA TYR A 90 21.15 -13.77 -10.69
C TYR A 90 20.08 -12.70 -10.45
N CYS A 91 19.21 -12.59 -11.45
CA CYS A 91 17.99 -11.81 -11.46
C CYS A 91 16.81 -12.69 -11.83
N LEU A 92 15.63 -12.38 -11.28
CA LEU A 92 14.37 -13.01 -11.64
C LEU A 92 13.26 -11.95 -11.65
N SER A 93 12.46 -11.93 -12.72
CA SER A 93 11.32 -11.03 -12.84
C SER A 93 9.99 -11.78 -12.83
N SER A 94 8.98 -11.16 -12.23
CA SER A 94 7.61 -11.64 -12.25
C SER A 94 6.64 -10.48 -12.43
N ARG A 95 5.51 -10.75 -13.06
CA ARG A 95 4.49 -9.77 -13.43
C ARG A 95 3.15 -10.23 -12.90
N LEU A 96 2.44 -9.36 -12.19
CA LEU A 96 1.08 -9.60 -11.73
C LEU A 96 0.15 -8.62 -12.43
N ARG A 97 -0.77 -9.13 -13.23
CA ARG A 97 -1.75 -8.33 -13.97
C ARG A 97 -3.12 -8.39 -13.31
N VAL A 98 -3.66 -7.23 -12.95
CA VAL A 98 -4.98 -7.05 -12.34
C VAL A 98 -5.81 -6.04 -13.12
N SER A 99 -7.11 -5.96 -12.82
CA SER A 99 -7.98 -4.89 -13.36
C SER A 99 -7.61 -3.53 -12.76
N ALA A 100 -7.72 -2.46 -13.54
CA ALA A 100 -7.47 -1.09 -13.08
C ALA A 100 -8.29 -0.72 -11.83
N THR A 101 -9.57 -1.08 -11.78
CA THR A 101 -10.45 -0.83 -10.62
C THR A 101 -9.96 -1.50 -9.34
N PHE A 102 -9.30 -2.65 -9.45
CA PHE A 102 -8.72 -3.36 -8.32
C PHE A 102 -7.41 -2.71 -7.86
N TRP A 103 -6.57 -2.26 -8.80
CA TRP A 103 -5.38 -1.47 -8.47
C TRP A 103 -5.73 -0.14 -7.80
N HIS A 104 -6.77 0.55 -8.28
CA HIS A 104 -7.16 1.86 -7.75
C HIS A 104 -7.86 1.84 -6.39
N ASN A 105 -8.05 0.66 -5.79
CA ASN A 105 -8.52 0.56 -4.42
C ASN A 105 -7.33 0.65 -3.44
N PRO A 106 -7.18 1.75 -2.68
CA PRO A 106 -6.04 1.93 -1.79
C PRO A 106 -6.01 1.00 -0.58
N ARG A 107 -7.06 0.21 -0.39
CA ARG A 107 -7.11 -0.84 0.64
C ARG A 107 -6.44 -2.14 0.18
N ASN A 108 -6.21 -2.29 -1.12
CA ASN A 108 -5.57 -3.48 -1.64
C ASN A 108 -4.06 -3.40 -1.42
N HIS A 109 -3.52 -4.43 -0.77
CA HIS A 109 -2.11 -4.57 -0.46
C HIS A 109 -1.51 -5.67 -1.32
N PHE A 110 -0.46 -5.33 -2.07
CA PHE A 110 0.26 -6.23 -2.96
C PHE A 110 1.65 -6.48 -2.39
N ARG A 111 2.02 -7.74 -2.24
CA ARG A 111 3.34 -8.16 -1.77
C ARG A 111 3.93 -9.16 -2.76
N CYS A 112 5.15 -8.88 -3.20
CA CYS A 112 5.99 -9.89 -3.84
C CYS A 112 6.87 -10.52 -2.76
N GLN A 113 6.80 -11.84 -2.61
CA GLN A 113 7.61 -12.59 -1.67
C GLN A 113 8.53 -13.55 -2.42
N VAL A 114 9.80 -13.50 -2.09
CA VAL A 114 10.85 -14.37 -2.63
C VAL A 114 11.36 -15.23 -1.49
N GLN A 115 11.11 -16.53 -1.60
CA GLN A 115 11.69 -17.53 -0.72
C GLN A 115 13.09 -17.83 -1.24
N PHE A 116 14.11 -17.41 -0.49
CA PHE A 116 15.52 -17.66 -0.81
C PHE A 116 15.99 -18.88 -0.02
N HIS A 117 16.59 -19.84 -0.71
CA HIS A 117 17.19 -21.03 -0.10
C HIS A 117 18.71 -20.88 -0.04
N GLY A 118 19.17 -20.23 1.03
CA GLY A 118 20.58 -20.02 1.33
C GLY A 118 21.16 -21.06 2.29
N LEU A 119 22.07 -20.62 3.15
CA LEU A 119 22.74 -21.48 4.11
C LEU A 119 21.80 -22.01 5.20
N GLY A 120 22.15 -23.17 5.75
CA GLY A 120 21.54 -23.73 6.95
C GLY A 120 21.92 -22.92 8.18
N LYS A 121 21.13 -23.00 9.25
CA LYS A 121 21.42 -22.27 10.51
C LYS A 121 22.71 -22.74 11.15
N ASP A 122 23.02 -24.03 11.05
CA ASP A 122 24.15 -24.67 11.71
C ASP A 122 25.47 -24.60 10.92
N ASP A 123 25.46 -24.09 9.68
CA ASP A 123 26.69 -23.94 8.88
C ASP A 123 27.67 -22.95 9.54
N GLN A 124 28.98 -23.20 9.46
CA GLN A 124 29.99 -22.25 9.96
C GLN A 124 29.96 -20.96 9.13
N TRP A 125 30.08 -19.80 9.79
CA TRP A 125 30.13 -18.49 9.13
C TRP A 125 31.14 -17.59 9.82
N ASP A 126 32.29 -17.40 9.16
CA ASP A 126 33.45 -16.68 9.72
C ASP A 126 33.57 -15.24 9.20
N TYR A 127 32.55 -14.75 8.52
CA TYR A 127 32.53 -13.43 7.88
C TYR A 127 31.82 -12.39 8.75
N PRO A 128 32.23 -11.10 8.67
CA PRO A 128 31.64 -10.03 9.47
C PRO A 128 30.21 -9.66 9.04
N GLU A 129 29.83 -9.96 7.79
CA GLU A 129 28.49 -9.69 7.28
C GLU A 129 27.44 -10.64 7.86
N ALA A 130 26.17 -10.29 7.74
CA ALA A 130 25.08 -11.17 8.17
C ALA A 130 25.05 -12.45 7.33
N LYS A 131 24.96 -13.60 8.00
CA LYS A 131 24.90 -14.92 7.35
C LYS A 131 23.66 -15.03 6.43
N PRO A 132 23.82 -15.38 5.15
CA PRO A 132 22.75 -15.48 4.17
C PRO A 132 21.98 -16.79 4.31
N VAL A 133 21.20 -16.92 5.38
CA VAL A 133 20.39 -18.12 5.67
C VAL A 133 19.17 -18.21 4.76
N THR A 134 18.56 -19.38 4.72
CA THR A 134 17.22 -19.56 4.13
C THR A 134 16.20 -18.61 4.79
N GLN A 135 15.57 -17.76 3.99
CA GLN A 135 14.67 -16.70 4.48
C GLN A 135 13.66 -16.25 3.43
N ASN A 136 12.61 -15.57 3.88
CA ASN A 136 11.65 -14.88 3.02
C ASN A 136 12.00 -13.40 2.93
N VAL A 137 12.24 -12.92 1.72
CA VAL A 137 12.45 -11.50 1.43
C VAL A 137 11.26 -10.98 0.64
N SER A 138 10.69 -9.85 1.02
CA SER A 138 9.53 -9.31 0.33
C SER A 138 9.62 -7.81 0.15
N ALA A 139 8.93 -7.33 -0.88
CA ALA A 139 8.61 -5.92 -1.05
C ALA A 139 7.11 -5.78 -1.27
N ASP A 140 6.55 -4.70 -0.76
CA ASP A 140 5.13 -4.40 -0.80
C ASP A 140 4.83 -3.05 -1.46
N THR A 141 3.62 -2.94 -1.97
CA THR A 141 3.00 -1.70 -2.41
C THR A 141 1.50 -1.74 -2.15
N TRP A 142 0.89 -0.57 -2.09
CA TRP A 142 -0.53 -0.40 -1.89
C TRP A 142 -1.17 0.05 -3.19
N GLY A 143 -2.42 -0.36 -3.41
CA GLY A 143 -3.21 0.18 -4.48
C GLY A 143 -3.23 1.71 -4.44
N ARG A 144 -3.20 2.34 -5.61
CA ARG A 144 -3.14 3.79 -5.70
C ARG A 144 -4.42 4.30 -6.34
N ALA A 145 -5.18 5.06 -5.57
CA ALA A 145 -6.33 5.73 -6.14
C ALA A 145 -5.89 6.65 -7.28
N ASP A 146 -6.63 6.62 -8.37
CA ASP A 146 -6.49 7.56 -9.48
C ASP A 146 -6.55 9.01 -8.94
N CYS A 147 -6.05 9.98 -9.69
CA CYS A 147 -6.10 11.40 -9.30
C CYS A 147 -7.54 11.99 -9.29
N GLY A 148 -8.57 11.14 -9.36
CA GLY A 148 -9.98 11.45 -9.10
C GLY A 148 -10.40 11.34 -7.63
N PHE A 149 -11.68 11.59 -7.33
CA PHE A 149 -12.23 11.56 -5.97
C PHE A 149 -11.98 10.20 -5.29
N THR A 150 -11.17 10.20 -4.23
CA THR A 150 -10.87 9.01 -3.44
C THR A 150 -11.85 8.89 -2.27
N SER A 151 -12.01 7.69 -1.71
CA SER A 151 -12.81 7.52 -0.48
C SER A 151 -12.23 8.32 0.70
N ALA A 152 -10.91 8.47 0.75
CA ALA A 152 -10.23 9.32 1.73
C ALA A 152 -10.55 10.81 1.52
N SER A 153 -10.53 11.30 0.27
CA SER A 153 -10.92 12.69 -0.02
C SER A 153 -12.41 12.94 0.24
N TYR A 154 -13.27 11.93 0.03
CA TYR A 154 -14.68 11.98 0.42
C TYR A 154 -14.85 12.06 1.94
N GLN A 155 -14.17 11.21 2.71
CA GLN A 155 -14.21 11.25 4.18
C GLN A 155 -13.74 12.61 4.72
N GLN A 156 -12.67 13.15 4.16
CA GLN A 156 -12.17 14.47 4.54
C GLN A 156 -13.15 15.58 4.13
N GLY A 157 -13.83 15.44 2.99
CA GLY A 157 -14.92 16.32 2.57
C GLY A 157 -16.10 16.31 3.53
N VAL A 158 -16.55 15.14 3.97
CA VAL A 158 -17.63 14.99 4.96
C VAL A 158 -17.23 15.60 6.29
N LEU A 159 -16.01 15.33 6.80
CA LEU A 159 -15.52 15.91 8.04
C LEU A 159 -15.46 17.44 7.99
N SER A 160 -14.98 18.01 6.88
CA SER A 160 -14.97 19.45 6.64
C SER A 160 -16.39 20.03 6.66
N ALA A 161 -17.32 19.39 5.96
CA ALA A 161 -18.72 19.81 5.92
C ALA A 161 -19.40 19.72 7.30
N THR A 162 -19.12 18.69 8.10
CA THR A 162 -19.62 18.56 9.47
C THR A 162 -19.10 19.69 10.36
N ILE A 163 -17.80 20.00 10.30
CA ILE A 163 -17.21 21.11 11.08
C ILE A 163 -17.85 22.45 10.66
N LEU A 164 -18.04 22.69 9.36
CA LEU A 164 -18.71 23.87 8.84
C LEU A 164 -20.15 23.98 9.36
N TYR A 165 -20.89 22.86 9.36
CA TYR A 165 -22.27 22.83 9.82
C TYR A 165 -22.38 23.13 11.31
N GLU A 166 -21.51 22.55 12.14
CA GLU A 166 -21.42 22.84 13.58
C GLU A 166 -21.11 24.33 13.85
N ILE A 167 -20.18 24.92 13.11
CA ILE A 167 -19.88 26.35 13.21
C ILE A 167 -21.10 27.21 12.84
N LEU A 168 -21.81 26.86 11.77
CA LEU A 168 -22.99 27.59 11.33
C LEU A 168 -24.15 27.49 12.33
N LEU A 169 -24.39 26.31 12.92
CA LEU A 169 -25.36 26.14 14.00
C LEU A 169 -24.97 26.92 15.25
N GLY A 170 -23.69 26.90 15.65
CA GLY A 170 -23.19 27.69 16.76
C GLY A 170 -23.38 29.19 16.54
N LYS A 171 -23.16 29.68 15.32
CA LYS A 171 -23.44 31.08 14.96
C LYS A 171 -24.93 31.39 15.01
N ALA A 172 -25.77 30.56 14.42
CA ALA A 172 -27.22 30.78 14.38
C ALA A 172 -27.84 30.82 15.79
N THR A 173 -27.41 29.93 16.69
CA THR A 173 -27.86 29.92 18.09
C THR A 173 -27.42 31.17 18.83
N LEU A 174 -26.18 31.63 18.65
CA LEU A 174 -25.69 32.89 19.22
C LEU A 174 -26.50 34.10 18.73
N TYR A 175 -26.79 34.18 17.43
CA TYR A 175 -27.64 35.24 16.88
C TYR A 175 -29.05 35.22 17.46
N ALA A 176 -29.66 34.04 17.60
CA ALA A 176 -30.97 33.88 18.20
C ALA A 176 -31.00 34.35 19.67
N LEU A 177 -29.96 34.04 20.45
CA LEU A 177 -29.82 34.50 21.84
C LEU A 177 -29.67 36.02 21.93
N LEU A 178 -28.80 36.61 21.11
CA LEU A 178 -28.58 38.07 21.07
C LEU A 178 -29.86 38.82 20.71
N VAL A 179 -30.57 38.39 19.67
CA VAL A 179 -31.85 39.01 19.26
C VAL A 179 -32.91 38.85 20.34
N SER A 180 -32.99 37.67 20.99
CA SER A 180 -33.93 37.44 22.10
C SER A 180 -33.67 38.37 23.28
N ILE A 181 -32.41 38.57 23.67
CA ILE A 181 -32.01 39.52 24.72
C ILE A 181 -32.38 40.95 24.33
N LEU A 182 -32.07 41.38 23.11
CA LEU A 182 -32.42 42.73 22.64
C LEU A 182 -33.93 42.98 22.66
N VAL A 183 -34.74 42.00 22.26
CA VAL A 183 -36.21 42.09 22.32
C VAL A 183 -36.72 42.15 23.76
N LEU A 184 -36.14 41.38 24.68
CA LEU A 184 -36.47 41.44 26.11
C LEU A 184 -36.13 42.81 26.70
N MET A 185 -34.94 43.32 26.42
CA MET A 185 -34.50 44.65 26.85
C MET A 185 -35.42 45.75 26.30
N ALA A 186 -35.82 45.67 25.03
CA ALA A 186 -36.76 46.61 24.42
C ALA A 186 -38.16 46.53 25.06
N LYS A 187 -38.67 45.33 25.36
CA LYS A 187 -39.95 45.14 26.07
C LYS A 187 -39.90 45.72 27.49
N VAL A 188 -38.83 45.50 28.25
CA VAL A 188 -38.64 46.05 29.60
C VAL A 188 -38.57 47.58 29.55
N ARG A 189 -37.80 48.15 28.62
CA ARG A 189 -37.68 49.62 28.47
C ARG A 189 -39.01 50.27 28.08
N ARG A 190 -39.81 49.64 27.22
CA ARG A 190 -41.17 50.09 26.89
C ARG A 190 -42.13 50.01 28.10
N ARG A 191 -42.02 48.98 28.94
CA ARG A 191 -42.82 48.88 30.17
C ARG A 191 -42.41 49.94 31.21
N ALA A 192 -41.11 50.18 31.39
CA ALA A 192 -40.60 51.24 32.28
C ALA A 192 -41.05 52.63 31.82
N GLY A 193 -41.04 52.91 30.51
CA GLY A 193 -41.55 54.17 29.94
C GLY A 193 -43.08 54.35 30.06
N ARG A 194 -43.86 53.27 30.13
CA ARG A 194 -45.32 53.32 30.40
C ARG A 194 -45.67 53.38 31.89
N GLY A 195 -44.78 52.95 32.79
CA GLY A 195 -44.98 53.04 34.24
C GLY A 195 -44.73 54.44 34.83
N GLY A 196 -44.02 55.31 34.12
CA GLY A 196 -43.74 56.69 34.55
C GLY A 196 -44.84 57.72 34.24
N GLN A 197 -45.97 57.30 33.67
CA GLN A 197 -47.07 58.19 33.26
C GLN A 197 -48.39 57.88 33.98
N ALA A 198 -48.32 57.32 35.19
CA ALA A 198 -49.44 57.12 36.11
C ALA A 198 -49.05 57.66 37.50
N GLY A 199 -48.99 58.98 37.63
CA GLY A 199 -48.61 59.65 38.88
C GLY A 199 -48.78 61.17 38.78
N GLY A 200 -50.00 61.62 38.53
CA GLY A 200 -50.36 63.03 38.61
C GLY A 200 -51.77 63.21 39.18
N ARG A 201 -51.89 63.66 40.43
CA ARG A 201 -52.95 64.53 40.99
C ARG A 201 -52.76 64.71 42.50
N GLY A 202 -52.75 65.97 42.94
CA GLY A 202 -52.65 66.43 44.32
C GLY A 202 -52.02 67.81 44.36
#